data_AF-A0A957LTV2-F1
#
_entry.id   AF-A0A957LTV2-F1
#
_cell.length_a   1.000
_cell.length_b   1.000
_cell.length_c   1.000
_cell.angle_alpha   90.00
_cell.angle_beta   90.00
_cell.angle_gamma   90.00
#
_symmetry.space_group_name_H-M   'P 1'
#
loop_
_entity.id
_entity.type
_entity.pdbx_description
1 polymer ?
#
loop_
_entity_poly.entity_id
_entity_poly.type
_entity_poly.pdbx_seq_one_letter_code
_entity_poly.pdbx_strand_id
1 'polypeptide(L)'
;YTATERDVLRRALVEAVNLSDRDARPGVLAEAERVVTAAHADALSGFMRSHAIAPAAVDIVGFHGQTVLHRPAQRLTVQIGDAAGLARACGVPVMHDFRAADVAAGGQGAPLVPVYHRALAHALDRDGPVVLVNIGGVSNITYIDGDETLIACDTGPGNALLDDFMLRTAGAPFDRDGKAAAQGTPDAAWLRDSLRHPFFAAPPPKSLDRNDFAS
;
A
#
# COMPACT_ATOMS: atom_id res chain seq x y z
N TYR A 1 9.63 -0.51 -14.04
CA TYR A 1 9.37 0.64 -14.90
C TYR A 1 10.65 1.33 -15.34
N THR A 2 10.79 1.59 -16.64
CA THR A 2 11.82 2.46 -17.24
C THR A 2 11.59 3.94 -16.87
N ALA A 3 12.52 4.82 -17.22
CA ALA A 3 12.33 6.27 -17.02
C ALA A 3 11.12 6.82 -17.78
N THR A 4 10.93 6.38 -19.02
CA THR A 4 9.79 6.75 -19.88
C THR A 4 8.47 6.25 -19.31
N GLU A 5 8.40 4.99 -18.88
CA GLU A 5 7.18 4.45 -18.25
C GLU A 5 6.81 5.20 -16.97
N ARG A 6 7.80 5.57 -16.14
CA ARG A 6 7.56 6.41 -14.96
C ARG A 6 7.01 7.79 -15.34
N ASP A 7 7.48 8.38 -16.43
CA ASP A 7 6.95 9.66 -16.92
C ASP A 7 5.49 9.54 -17.36
N VAL A 8 5.15 8.51 -18.14
CA VAL A 8 3.78 8.19 -18.56
C VAL A 8 2.85 8.06 -17.35
N LEU A 9 3.26 7.29 -16.33
CA LEU A 9 2.47 7.12 -15.10
C LEU A 9 2.28 8.44 -14.35
N ARG A 10 3.32 9.29 -14.25
CA ARG A 10 3.19 10.60 -13.60
C ARG A 10 2.22 11.52 -14.36
N ARG A 11 2.30 11.55 -15.68
CA ARG A 11 1.38 12.32 -16.52
C ARG A 11 -0.06 11.83 -16.39
N ALA A 12 -0.26 10.51 -16.29
CA ALA A 12 -1.57 9.93 -16.07
C ALA A 12 -2.18 10.34 -14.72
N LEU A 13 -1.38 10.45 -13.66
CA LEU A 13 -1.85 10.98 -12.37
C LEU A 13 -2.37 12.42 -12.51
N VAL A 14 -1.69 13.26 -13.29
CA VAL A 14 -2.11 14.66 -13.52
C VAL A 14 -3.40 14.72 -14.34
N GLU A 15 -3.49 13.97 -15.43
CA GLU A 15 -4.67 13.98 -16.31
C GLU A 15 -5.90 13.36 -15.61
N ALA A 16 -5.70 12.33 -14.78
CA ALA A 16 -6.77 11.64 -14.06
C ALA A 16 -7.56 12.55 -13.10
N VAL A 17 -6.99 13.68 -12.65
CA VAL A 17 -7.67 14.66 -11.79
C VAL A 17 -8.97 15.18 -12.42
N ASN A 18 -9.05 15.20 -13.75
CA ASN A 18 -10.22 15.73 -14.46
C ASN A 18 -11.25 14.66 -14.83
N LEU A 19 -11.04 13.39 -14.45
CA LEU A 19 -12.02 12.35 -14.72
C LEU A 19 -13.30 12.53 -13.89
N SER A 20 -14.43 12.36 -14.57
CA SER A 20 -15.77 12.19 -13.99
C SER A 20 -16.36 10.80 -14.25
N ASP A 21 -15.83 10.11 -15.26
CA ASP A 21 -16.17 8.73 -15.62
C ASP A 21 -15.00 7.80 -15.24
N ARG A 22 -15.31 6.73 -14.54
CA ARG A 22 -14.33 5.77 -14.03
C ARG A 22 -13.76 4.85 -15.12
N ASP A 23 -14.52 4.63 -16.19
CA ASP A 23 -14.14 3.72 -17.27
C ASP A 23 -13.41 4.45 -18.39
N ALA A 24 -13.41 5.78 -18.36
CA ALA A 24 -12.71 6.60 -19.33
C ALA A 24 -11.18 6.43 -19.26
N ARG A 25 -10.55 6.34 -20.43
CA ARG A 25 -9.10 6.29 -20.62
C ARG A 25 -8.65 7.32 -21.66
N PRO A 26 -8.87 8.62 -21.43
CA PRO A 26 -8.44 9.65 -22.37
C PRO A 26 -6.91 9.75 -22.44
N GLY A 27 -6.41 10.24 -23.57
CA GLY A 27 -5.02 10.70 -23.68
C GLY A 27 -3.99 9.72 -23.14
N VAL A 28 -3.19 10.19 -22.17
CA VAL A 28 -2.08 9.42 -21.61
C VAL A 28 -2.55 8.28 -20.69
N LEU A 29 -3.81 8.27 -20.23
CA LEU A 29 -4.31 7.20 -19.36
C LEU A 29 -4.41 5.87 -20.10
N ALA A 30 -4.77 5.87 -21.39
CA ALA A 30 -4.79 4.63 -22.17
C ALA A 30 -3.37 4.06 -22.36
N GLU A 31 -2.37 4.93 -22.50
CA GLU A 31 -0.97 4.51 -22.56
C GLU A 31 -0.50 3.98 -21.20
N ALA A 32 -0.80 4.70 -20.12
CA ALA A 32 -0.48 4.28 -18.77
C ALA A 32 -1.13 2.93 -18.41
N GLU A 33 -2.38 2.69 -18.83
CA GLU A 33 -3.06 1.41 -18.61
C GLU A 33 -2.34 0.27 -19.31
N ARG A 34 -1.89 0.45 -20.56
CA ARG A 34 -1.08 -0.54 -21.26
C ARG A 34 0.25 -0.80 -20.55
N VAL A 35 0.94 0.25 -20.10
CA VAL A 35 2.20 0.14 -19.34
C VAL A 35 2.00 -0.64 -18.04
N VAL A 36 0.97 -0.31 -17.26
CA VAL A 36 0.64 -1.01 -16.01
C VAL A 36 0.34 -2.49 -16.30
N THR A 37 -0.50 -2.76 -17.31
CA THR A 37 -0.92 -4.12 -17.67
C THR A 37 0.28 -4.97 -18.10
N ALA A 38 1.12 -4.45 -19.00
CA ALA A 38 2.31 -5.15 -19.47
C ALA A 38 3.30 -5.43 -18.33
N ALA A 39 3.57 -4.44 -17.49
CA ALA A 39 4.48 -4.61 -16.35
C ALA A 39 3.98 -5.67 -15.35
N HIS A 40 2.67 -5.75 -15.12
CA HIS A 40 2.10 -6.80 -14.26
C HIS A 40 2.10 -8.18 -14.92
N ALA A 41 1.85 -8.25 -16.23
CA ALA A 41 1.95 -9.51 -16.97
C ALA A 41 3.37 -10.07 -16.94
N ASP A 42 4.38 -9.20 -17.12
CA ASP A 42 5.78 -9.55 -17.04
C ASP A 42 6.18 -9.99 -15.62
N ALA A 43 5.72 -9.26 -14.60
CA ALA A 43 5.98 -9.60 -13.20
C ALA A 43 5.38 -10.95 -12.81
N LEU A 44 4.10 -11.19 -13.14
CA LEU A 44 3.39 -12.43 -12.84
C LEU A 44 4.01 -13.61 -13.59
N SER A 45 4.23 -13.47 -14.90
CA SER A 45 4.85 -14.50 -15.72
C SER A 45 6.30 -14.78 -15.29
N GLY A 46 7.05 -13.75 -14.93
CA GLY A 46 8.40 -13.87 -14.38
C GLY A 46 8.42 -14.64 -13.06
N PHE A 47 7.54 -14.29 -12.13
CA PHE A 47 7.40 -14.96 -10.84
C PHE A 47 7.00 -16.43 -10.98
N MET A 48 6.01 -16.73 -11.83
CA MET A 48 5.58 -18.10 -12.09
C MET A 48 6.71 -18.93 -12.68
N ARG A 49 7.45 -18.39 -13.67
CA ARG A 49 8.61 -19.09 -14.26
C ARG A 49 9.72 -19.33 -13.23
N SER A 50 10.08 -18.34 -12.41
CA SER A 50 11.17 -18.47 -11.44
C SER A 50 10.86 -19.49 -10.34
N HIS A 51 9.59 -19.78 -10.09
CA HIS A 51 9.14 -20.74 -9.08
C HIS A 51 8.55 -22.03 -9.69
N ALA A 52 8.67 -22.22 -11.01
CA ALA A 52 8.10 -23.36 -11.73
C ALA A 52 6.60 -23.60 -11.49
N ILE A 53 5.83 -22.51 -11.33
CA ILE A 53 4.38 -22.54 -11.15
C ILE A 53 3.72 -22.55 -12.53
N ALA A 54 2.96 -23.58 -12.85
CA ALA A 54 2.15 -23.62 -14.06
C ALA A 54 0.93 -22.68 -13.90
N PRO A 55 0.50 -21.95 -14.96
CA PRO A 55 -0.71 -21.11 -14.88
C PRO A 55 -1.95 -21.87 -14.39
N ALA A 56 -2.10 -23.13 -14.81
CA ALA A 56 -3.22 -24.00 -14.39
C ALA A 56 -3.20 -24.38 -12.90
N ALA A 57 -2.10 -24.14 -12.18
CA ALA A 57 -2.00 -24.35 -10.73
C ALA A 57 -2.41 -23.09 -9.93
N VAL A 58 -2.73 -21.99 -10.60
CA VAL A 58 -3.17 -20.74 -9.97
C VAL A 58 -4.67 -20.60 -10.17
N ASP A 59 -5.44 -20.68 -9.08
CA ASP A 59 -6.89 -20.53 -9.15
C ASP A 59 -7.30 -19.11 -9.55
N ILE A 60 -6.63 -18.11 -8.98
CA ILE A 60 -6.95 -16.70 -9.22
C ILE A 60 -5.78 -15.78 -8.88
N VAL A 61 -5.69 -14.66 -9.60
CA VAL A 61 -4.79 -13.55 -9.30
C VAL A 61 -5.62 -12.35 -8.82
N GLY A 62 -5.27 -11.81 -7.66
CA GLY A 62 -5.80 -10.53 -7.21
C GLY A 62 -5.02 -9.37 -7.84
N PHE A 63 -5.67 -8.58 -8.68
CA PHE A 63 -5.07 -7.45 -9.38
C PHE A 63 -5.74 -6.13 -8.96
N HIS A 64 -5.06 -5.40 -8.08
CA HIS A 64 -5.54 -4.11 -7.62
C HIS A 64 -5.50 -3.03 -8.72
N GLY A 65 -4.55 -3.15 -9.65
CA GLY A 65 -4.25 -2.10 -10.62
C GLY A 65 -3.55 -0.89 -10.00
N GLN A 66 -3.31 0.12 -10.83
CA GLN A 66 -2.68 1.38 -10.42
C GLN A 66 -3.77 2.42 -10.13
N THR A 67 -3.89 2.87 -8.88
CA THR A 67 -4.81 3.99 -8.58
C THR A 67 -4.30 5.27 -9.23
N VAL A 68 -5.17 5.93 -10.00
CA VAL A 68 -4.91 7.25 -10.59
C VAL A 68 -5.86 8.33 -10.07
N LEU A 69 -7.03 7.93 -9.56
CA LEU A 69 -7.97 8.85 -8.93
C LEU A 69 -8.69 8.16 -7.77
N HIS A 70 -8.85 8.90 -6.67
CA HIS A 70 -9.61 8.42 -5.51
C HIS A 70 -10.36 9.60 -4.86
N ARG A 71 -11.68 9.63 -5.05
CA ARG A 71 -12.61 10.66 -4.55
C ARG A 71 -13.88 9.99 -4.01
N PRO A 72 -13.81 9.27 -2.88
CA PRO A 72 -14.94 8.54 -2.33
C PRO A 72 -16.15 9.44 -2.01
N ALA A 73 -15.93 10.70 -1.60
CA ALA A 73 -17.01 11.67 -1.41
C ALA A 73 -17.83 11.96 -2.68
N GLN A 74 -17.24 11.73 -3.86
CA GLN A 74 -17.89 11.85 -5.17
C GLN A 74 -18.30 10.48 -5.74
N ARG A 75 -18.22 9.41 -4.93
CA ARG A 75 -18.41 8.01 -5.34
C ARG A 75 -17.55 7.60 -6.55
N LEU A 76 -16.34 8.15 -6.65
CA LEU A 76 -15.45 7.91 -7.79
C LEU A 76 -14.10 7.39 -7.34
N THR A 77 -13.70 6.24 -7.86
CA THR A 77 -12.32 5.74 -7.77
C THR A 77 -11.93 5.07 -9.08
N VAL A 78 -10.70 5.30 -9.51
CA VAL A 78 -10.17 4.83 -10.79
C VAL A 78 -8.83 4.13 -10.55
N GLN A 79 -8.83 2.83 -10.82
CA GLN A 79 -7.65 2.00 -10.93
C GLN A 79 -7.47 1.64 -12.41
N ILE A 80 -6.32 1.99 -13.00
CA ILE A 80 -5.99 1.60 -14.37
C ILE A 80 -5.29 0.24 -14.41
N GLY A 81 -5.54 -0.50 -15.48
CA GLY A 81 -5.02 -1.84 -15.73
C GLY A 81 -6.09 -2.72 -16.37
N ASP A 82 -5.79 -3.27 -17.56
CA ASP A 82 -6.69 -4.18 -18.27
C ASP A 82 -6.59 -5.58 -17.64
N ALA A 83 -7.47 -5.87 -16.68
CA ALA A 83 -7.54 -7.15 -16.00
C ALA A 83 -7.85 -8.32 -16.95
N ALA A 84 -8.71 -8.09 -17.96
CA ALA A 84 -9.03 -9.10 -18.95
C ALA A 84 -7.82 -9.38 -19.86
N GLY A 85 -7.08 -8.34 -20.23
CA GLY A 85 -5.80 -8.44 -20.93
C GLY A 85 -4.74 -9.19 -20.13
N LEU A 86 -4.62 -8.87 -18.83
CA LEU A 86 -3.71 -9.56 -17.92
C LEU A 86 -4.06 -11.06 -17.80
N ALA A 87 -5.34 -11.39 -17.66
CA ALA A 87 -5.82 -12.76 -17.59
C ALA A 87 -5.48 -13.55 -18.87
N ARG A 88 -5.72 -12.96 -20.05
CA ARG A 88 -5.35 -13.57 -21.33
C ARG A 88 -3.84 -13.75 -21.48
N ALA A 89 -3.06 -12.75 -21.09
CA ALA A 89 -1.61 -12.78 -21.21
C ALA A 89 -0.96 -13.85 -20.32
N CYS A 90 -1.50 -14.07 -19.12
CA CYS A 90 -0.92 -14.99 -18.15
C CYS A 90 -1.58 -16.38 -18.14
N GLY A 91 -2.76 -16.53 -18.76
CA GLY A 91 -3.52 -17.77 -18.74
C GLY A 91 -4.12 -18.10 -17.37
N VAL A 92 -4.39 -17.09 -16.54
CA VAL A 92 -4.88 -17.22 -15.16
C VAL A 92 -6.09 -16.31 -14.96
N PRO A 93 -7.15 -16.74 -14.26
CA PRO A 93 -8.25 -15.85 -13.88
C PRO A 93 -7.77 -14.66 -13.05
N VAL A 94 -8.31 -13.47 -13.31
CA VAL A 94 -7.93 -12.23 -12.61
C VAL A 94 -9.15 -11.61 -11.94
N MET A 95 -9.12 -11.48 -10.61
CA MET A 95 -10.05 -10.67 -9.84
C MET A 95 -9.50 -9.25 -9.72
N HIS A 96 -10.34 -8.24 -9.97
CA HIS A 96 -9.93 -6.85 -9.93
C HIS A 96 -11.06 -5.96 -9.39
N ASP A 97 -10.82 -4.64 -9.37
CA ASP A 97 -11.81 -3.63 -9.01
C ASP A 97 -12.38 -3.73 -7.59
N PHE A 98 -11.52 -4.07 -6.63
CA PHE A 98 -11.90 -4.31 -5.24
C PHE A 98 -12.54 -3.10 -4.53
N ARG A 99 -12.38 -1.88 -5.05
CA ARG A 99 -12.79 -0.63 -4.37
C ARG A 99 -14.13 -0.10 -4.82
N ALA A 100 -14.52 -0.35 -6.07
CA ALA A 100 -15.64 0.36 -6.68
C ALA A 100 -16.98 0.05 -6.01
N ALA A 101 -17.21 -1.21 -5.63
CA ALA A 101 -18.44 -1.61 -4.97
C ALA A 101 -18.62 -0.87 -3.62
N ASP A 102 -17.56 -0.79 -2.81
CA ASP A 102 -17.58 -0.08 -1.53
C ASP A 102 -17.80 1.43 -1.73
N VAL A 103 -17.07 2.06 -2.65
CA VAL A 103 -17.22 3.49 -2.97
C VAL A 103 -18.62 3.81 -3.51
N ALA A 104 -19.19 2.95 -4.36
CA ALA A 104 -20.54 3.11 -4.88
C ALA A 104 -21.61 2.99 -3.78
N ALA A 105 -21.38 2.14 -2.78
CA ALA A 105 -22.23 2.00 -1.60
C ALA A 105 -22.08 3.16 -0.59
N GLY A 106 -21.20 4.13 -0.85
CA GLY A 106 -20.93 5.28 0.04
C GLY A 106 -19.80 5.03 1.05
N GLY A 107 -19.12 3.89 0.94
CA GLY A 107 -17.87 3.62 1.65
C GLY A 107 -16.69 4.42 1.10
N GLN A 108 -15.53 4.25 1.72
CA GLN A 108 -14.31 4.96 1.34
C GLN A 108 -13.51 4.24 0.24
N GLY A 109 -13.79 2.96 -0.01
CA GLY A 109 -13.00 2.09 -0.87
C GLY A 109 -11.63 1.74 -0.31
N ALA A 110 -11.28 2.21 0.88
CA ALA A 110 -9.96 2.12 1.50
C ALA A 110 -10.01 2.39 3.01
N PRO A 111 -9.08 1.81 3.81
CA PRO A 111 -8.27 0.63 3.49
C PRO A 111 -9.14 -0.64 3.50
N LEU A 112 -8.93 -1.56 2.55
CA LEU A 112 -9.60 -2.88 2.54
C LEU A 112 -8.88 -3.92 3.41
N VAL A 113 -7.65 -3.60 3.81
CA VAL A 113 -6.75 -4.44 4.63
C VAL A 113 -7.37 -4.89 5.97
N PRO A 114 -8.18 -4.09 6.69
CA PRO A 114 -8.74 -4.53 7.97
C PRO A 114 -9.64 -5.78 7.88
N VAL A 115 -10.35 -5.97 6.76
CA VAL A 115 -11.15 -7.19 6.52
C VAL A 115 -10.23 -8.41 6.42
N TYR A 116 -9.10 -8.27 5.71
CA TYR A 116 -8.08 -9.32 5.61
C TYR A 116 -7.40 -9.59 6.96
N HIS A 117 -7.08 -8.54 7.72
CA HIS A 117 -6.52 -8.68 9.06
C HIS A 117 -7.46 -9.44 10.00
N ARG A 118 -8.77 -9.18 9.92
CA ARG A 118 -9.77 -9.95 10.67
C ARG A 118 -9.80 -11.41 10.26
N ALA A 119 -9.83 -11.70 8.96
CA ALA A 119 -9.78 -13.08 8.47
C ALA A 119 -8.52 -13.82 8.95
N LEU A 120 -7.36 -13.16 8.93
CA LEU A 120 -6.12 -13.70 9.49
C LEU A 120 -6.22 -13.94 11.00
N ALA A 121 -6.76 -12.99 11.76
CA ALA A 121 -6.93 -13.13 13.20
C ALA A 121 -7.82 -14.34 13.56
N HIS A 122 -8.93 -14.55 12.84
CA HIS A 122 -9.75 -15.75 13.00
C HIS A 122 -9.01 -17.04 12.60
N ALA A 123 -8.24 -17.01 11.51
CA ALA A 123 -7.49 -18.17 11.04
C ALA A 123 -6.37 -18.60 11.99
N LEU A 124 -5.90 -17.73 12.89
CA LEU A 124 -4.91 -18.09 13.90
C LEU A 124 -5.47 -19.04 14.97
N ASP A 125 -6.81 -19.14 15.12
CA ASP A 125 -7.49 -19.96 16.13
C ASP A 125 -6.90 -19.74 17.54
N ARG A 126 -6.81 -18.47 17.94
CA ARG A 126 -6.28 -18.07 19.26
C ARG A 126 -7.31 -17.23 20.00
N ASP A 127 -7.40 -17.49 21.30
CA ASP A 127 -8.17 -16.65 22.20
C ASP A 127 -7.47 -15.30 22.46
N GLY A 128 -8.29 -14.28 22.64
CA GLY A 128 -7.85 -12.94 23.02
C GLY A 128 -7.47 -12.03 21.86
N PRO A 129 -7.07 -10.79 22.17
CA PRO A 129 -6.85 -9.77 21.16
C PRO A 129 -5.59 -10.02 20.32
N VAL A 130 -5.68 -9.68 19.03
CA VAL A 130 -4.59 -9.74 18.04
C VAL A 130 -4.22 -8.33 17.62
N VAL A 131 -2.91 -8.03 17.60
CA VAL A 131 -2.38 -6.78 17.04
C VAL A 131 -1.50 -7.09 15.85
N LEU A 132 -1.89 -6.59 14.69
CA LEU A 132 -1.04 -6.59 13.50
C LEU A 132 -0.28 -5.28 13.45
N VAL A 133 1.04 -5.36 13.32
CA VAL A 133 1.94 -4.21 13.28
C VAL A 133 2.59 -4.14 11.91
N ASN A 134 2.39 -3.04 11.20
CA ASN A 134 3.09 -2.74 9.97
C ASN A 134 4.12 -1.63 10.21
N ILE A 135 5.38 -1.91 9.91
CA ILE A 135 6.51 -0.98 10.09
C ILE A 135 7.00 -0.57 8.70
N GLY A 136 6.29 0.39 8.10
CA GLY A 136 6.67 1.02 6.82
C GLY A 136 7.50 2.29 7.06
N GLY A 137 7.38 3.29 6.18
CA GLY A 137 7.93 4.63 6.46
C GLY A 137 7.28 5.27 7.69
N VAL A 138 5.96 5.08 7.82
CA VAL A 138 5.16 5.32 9.02
C VAL A 138 4.70 3.95 9.54
N SER A 139 4.72 3.76 10.86
CA SER A 139 4.26 2.54 11.51
C SER A 139 2.77 2.65 11.84
N ASN A 140 2.01 1.59 11.59
CA ASN A 140 0.59 1.52 11.95
C ASN A 140 0.24 0.16 12.57
N ILE A 141 -0.88 0.15 13.29
CA ILE A 141 -1.42 -1.05 13.90
C ILE A 141 -2.87 -1.30 13.49
N THR A 142 -3.26 -2.57 13.52
CA THR A 142 -4.64 -3.00 13.58
C THR A 142 -4.82 -3.88 14.82
N TYR A 143 -5.58 -3.40 15.80
CA TYR A 143 -5.99 -4.18 16.98
C TYR A 143 -7.36 -4.79 16.71
N ILE A 144 -7.48 -6.10 16.95
CA ILE A 144 -8.67 -6.90 16.73
C ILE A 144 -8.97 -7.66 18.01
N ASP A 145 -10.17 -7.51 18.55
CA ASP A 145 -10.64 -8.25 19.72
C ASP A 145 -12.08 -8.74 19.47
N GLY A 146 -12.18 -10.02 19.15
CA GLY A 146 -13.40 -10.63 18.62
C GLY A 146 -13.87 -10.00 17.30
N ASP A 147 -15.18 -10.11 17.04
CA ASP A 147 -15.82 -9.60 15.82
C ASP A 147 -16.14 -8.09 15.87
N GLU A 148 -16.27 -7.55 17.08
CA GLU A 148 -16.83 -6.22 17.32
C GLU A 148 -15.77 -5.13 17.43
N THR A 149 -14.58 -5.46 17.92
CA THR A 149 -13.53 -4.45 18.17
C THR A 149 -12.49 -4.47 17.07
N LEU A 150 -12.40 -3.37 16.32
CA LEU A 150 -11.39 -3.13 15.30
C LEU A 150 -10.88 -1.69 15.42
N ILE A 151 -9.62 -1.55 15.85
CA ILE A 151 -8.96 -0.24 15.96
C ILE A 151 -7.81 -0.21 14.96
N ALA A 152 -7.76 0.82 14.12
CA ALA A 152 -6.65 1.06 13.21
C ALA A 152 -6.16 2.50 13.35
N CYS A 153 -4.84 2.68 13.52
CA CYS A 153 -4.23 4.00 13.60
C CYS A 153 -2.74 3.95 13.29
N ASP A 154 -2.19 5.09 12.90
CA ASP A 154 -0.75 5.30 12.86
C ASP A 154 -0.19 5.43 14.28
N THR A 155 0.96 4.82 14.53
CA THR A 155 1.64 4.79 15.84
C THR A 155 2.80 5.77 15.91
N GLY A 156 3.33 6.20 14.77
CA GLY A 156 4.46 7.10 14.69
C GLY A 156 5.34 6.83 13.48
N PRO A 157 6.52 7.44 13.42
CA PRO A 157 7.54 7.09 12.44
C PRO A 157 7.87 5.59 12.47
N GLY A 158 8.06 5.01 11.28
CA GLY A 158 8.68 3.70 11.12
C GLY A 158 10.11 3.87 10.63
N ASN A 159 10.40 3.35 9.44
CA ASN A 159 11.73 3.35 8.84
C ASN A 159 12.11 4.68 8.17
N ALA A 160 11.17 5.59 7.88
CA ALA A 160 11.45 6.77 7.05
C ALA A 160 12.59 7.64 7.61
N LEU A 161 12.57 7.93 8.92
CA LEU A 161 13.61 8.75 9.55
C LEU A 161 14.97 8.03 9.61
N LEU A 162 14.95 6.71 9.78
CA LEU A 162 16.14 5.87 9.79
C LEU A 162 16.77 5.82 8.39
N ASP A 163 15.94 5.63 7.36
CA ASP A 163 16.35 5.60 5.95
C ASP A 163 16.96 6.95 5.54
N ASP A 164 16.31 8.05 5.91
CA ASP A 164 16.80 9.40 5.66
C ASP A 164 18.13 9.67 6.39
N PHE A 165 18.29 9.17 7.63
CA PHE A 165 19.55 9.26 8.37
C PHE A 165 20.67 8.46 7.69
N MET A 166 20.40 7.22 7.29
CA MET A 166 21.37 6.35 6.61
C MET A 166 21.79 6.92 5.27
N LEU A 167 20.85 7.51 4.52
CA LEU A 167 21.13 8.15 3.25
C LEU A 167 22.07 9.35 3.43
N ARG A 168 21.80 10.20 4.42
CA ARG A 168 22.61 11.40 4.69
C ARG A 168 24.01 11.07 5.24
N THR A 169 24.13 10.04 6.08
CA THR A 169 25.37 9.77 6.82
C THR A 169 26.27 8.72 6.17
N ALA A 170 25.68 7.73 5.51
CA ALA A 170 26.40 6.59 4.92
C ALA A 170 26.16 6.43 3.41
N GLY A 171 25.30 7.24 2.80
CA GLY A 171 24.90 7.09 1.39
C GLY A 171 24.13 5.79 1.11
N ALA A 172 23.69 5.08 2.16
CA ALA A 172 22.96 3.83 2.08
C ALA A 172 21.44 4.10 2.13
N PRO A 173 20.62 3.35 1.38
CA PRO A 173 19.19 3.62 1.31
C PRO A 173 18.40 3.30 2.59
N PHE A 174 18.93 2.44 3.47
CA PHE A 174 18.33 2.05 4.76
C PHE A 174 19.37 1.35 5.64
N ASP A 175 19.06 1.14 6.92
CA ASP A 175 19.89 0.35 7.84
C ASP A 175 19.59 -1.14 7.70
N ARG A 176 20.48 -1.84 6.99
CA ARG A 176 20.30 -3.27 6.71
C ARG A 176 20.45 -4.09 7.98
N ASP A 177 19.38 -4.81 8.31
CA ASP A 177 19.26 -5.67 9.51
C ASP A 177 19.47 -4.92 10.83
N GLY A 178 19.31 -3.59 10.85
CA GLY A 178 19.54 -2.76 12.05
C GLY A 178 20.99 -2.71 12.52
N LYS A 179 21.96 -3.00 11.64
CA LYS A 179 23.38 -3.13 12.02
C LYS A 179 24.01 -1.82 12.44
N ALA A 180 23.65 -0.70 11.81
CA ALA A 180 24.15 0.61 12.19
C ALA A 180 23.56 1.04 13.53
N ALA A 181 22.24 0.90 13.70
CA ALA A 181 21.55 1.21 14.94
C ALA A 181 22.08 0.40 16.13
N ALA A 182 22.35 -0.90 15.94
CA ALA A 182 22.86 -1.80 16.98
C ALA A 182 24.27 -1.47 17.47
N GLN A 183 25.05 -0.71 16.71
CA GLN A 183 26.38 -0.22 17.12
C GLN A 183 26.30 1.05 17.96
N GLY A 184 25.18 1.76 17.89
CA GLY A 184 24.96 3.00 18.62
C GLY A 184 24.53 2.78 20.07
N THR A 185 24.49 3.88 20.83
CA THR A 185 23.84 3.93 22.14
C THR A 185 22.68 4.92 22.04
N PRO A 186 21.45 4.55 22.43
CA PRO A 186 20.33 5.48 22.39
C PRO A 186 20.56 6.70 23.28
N ASP A 187 20.32 7.90 22.74
CA ASP A 187 20.26 9.12 23.55
C ASP A 187 18.90 9.20 24.24
N ALA A 188 18.87 8.83 25.52
CA ALA A 188 17.66 8.80 26.32
C ALA A 188 17.04 10.20 26.54
N ALA A 189 17.84 11.28 26.53
CA ALA A 189 17.31 12.63 26.67
C ALA A 189 16.57 13.03 25.40
N TRP A 190 17.20 12.82 24.25
CA TRP A 190 16.57 13.05 22.95
C TRP A 190 15.29 12.24 22.76
N LEU A 191 15.31 10.93 23.09
CA LEU A 191 14.13 10.07 22.96
C LEU A 191 12.94 10.57 23.80
N ARG A 192 13.16 10.97 25.05
CA ARG A 192 12.09 11.52 25.89
C ARG A 192 11.50 12.79 25.29
N ASP A 193 12.34 13.66 24.74
CA ASP A 193 11.88 14.92 24.17
C ASP A 193 11.11 14.69 22.87
N SER A 194 11.58 13.78 22.00
CA SER A 194 10.86 13.39 20.78
C SER A 194 9.49 12.73 21.09
N LEU A 195 9.40 11.90 22.13
CA LEU A 195 8.14 11.26 22.54
C LEU A 195 7.12 12.23 23.18
N ARG A 196 7.50 13.47 23.48
CA ARG A 196 6.55 14.52 23.91
C ARG A 196 5.72 15.11 22.77
N HIS A 197 6.01 14.75 21.52
CA HIS A 197 5.24 15.25 20.38
C HIS A 197 3.73 14.96 20.57
N PRO A 198 2.82 15.94 20.39
CA PRO A 198 1.40 15.79 20.70
C PRO A 198 0.71 14.61 20.01
N PHE A 199 1.22 14.21 18.84
CA PHE A 199 0.75 13.03 18.12
C PHE A 199 0.75 11.75 18.99
N PHE A 200 1.77 11.55 19.82
CA PHE A 200 1.86 10.33 20.64
C PHE A 200 0.80 10.31 21.75
N ALA A 201 0.39 11.48 22.24
CA ALA A 201 -0.66 11.61 23.26
C ALA A 201 -2.10 11.54 22.68
N ALA A 202 -2.28 11.74 21.37
CA ALA A 202 -3.60 11.70 20.75
C ALA A 202 -4.19 10.28 20.76
N PRO A 203 -5.49 10.11 21.05
CA PRO A 203 -6.16 8.82 20.96
C PRO A 203 -6.43 8.42 19.50
N PRO A 204 -6.59 7.12 19.19
CA PRO A 204 -7.15 6.67 17.91
C PRO A 204 -8.60 7.15 17.70
N PRO A 205 -9.07 7.33 16.46
CA PRO A 205 -8.32 7.19 15.21
C PRO A 205 -7.40 8.41 14.98
N LYS A 206 -6.15 8.13 14.60
CA LYS A 206 -5.16 9.15 14.23
C LYS A 206 -4.31 8.67 13.06
N SER A 207 -3.90 9.60 12.22
CA SER A 207 -3.02 9.38 11.08
C SER A 207 -1.85 10.36 11.10
N LEU A 208 -0.74 9.98 10.49
CA LEU A 208 0.50 10.75 10.48
C LEU A 208 1.03 10.89 9.05
N ASP A 209 1.47 12.09 8.66
CA ASP A 209 2.25 12.26 7.44
C ASP A 209 3.73 11.95 7.71
N ARG A 210 4.42 11.40 6.71
CA ARG A 210 5.86 11.12 6.80
C ARG A 210 6.67 12.35 7.25
N ASN A 211 6.27 13.54 6.83
CA ASN A 211 7.02 14.77 7.07
C ASN A 211 6.75 15.41 8.44
N ASP A 212 5.77 14.91 9.20
CA ASP A 212 5.41 15.48 10.51
C ASP A 212 6.54 15.36 11.55
N PHE A 213 7.54 14.52 11.29
CA PHE A 213 8.74 14.32 12.12
C PHE A 213 10.06 14.57 11.36
N ALA A 214 10.01 15.09 10.13
CA ALA A 214 11.21 15.40 9.39
C ALA A 214 11.86 16.67 9.97
N SER A 215 13.10 16.53 10.47
CA SER A 215 13.98 17.62 10.90
C SER A 215 15.02 17.94 9.84
#